data_AF-A0A7V2CXN8-F1
#
_entry.id   AF-A0A7V2CXN8-F1
#
_cell.length_a   1.000
_cell.length_b   1.000
_cell.length_c   1.000
_cell.angle_alpha   90.00
_cell.angle_beta   90.00
_cell.angle_gamma   90.00
#
_symmetry.space_group_name_H-M   'P 1'
#
loop_
_entity.id
_entity.type
_entity.pdbx_description
1 polymer ?
#
loop_
_entity_poly.entity_id
_entity_poly.type
_entity_poly.pdbx_seq_one_letter_code
_entity_poly.pdbx_strand_id
1 'polypeptide(L)'
;MRPTAILLLAAAVVLTGCASVYQKRITFRNHPISVRVVSKYIDEDSPLEYNVAFRNIGREVVTFDYTISDEPGVPHVDKDGPNSGLIENLYPGAEVEIPNPTKRRNIWATLGTVQYGKLPKEAVQRIYSPGASAAAAPAAEAPLF
;
A
#
# COMPACT_ATOMS: atom_id res chain seq x y z
N MET A 1 62.77 -25.39 -10.11
CA MET A 1 61.48 -25.77 -10.73
C MET A 1 60.35 -25.10 -9.94
N ARG A 2 59.35 -24.53 -10.63
CA ARG A 2 58.00 -24.15 -10.11
C ARG A 2 57.01 -25.30 -10.45
N PRO A 3 55.74 -25.37 -9.99
CA PRO A 3 54.87 -24.41 -9.27
C PRO A 3 54.73 -24.77 -7.77
N THR A 4 53.71 -24.46 -6.95
CA THR A 4 52.35 -23.84 -7.04
C THR A 4 52.09 -23.22 -5.63
N ALA A 5 51.51 -22.03 -5.36
CA ALA A 5 50.52 -21.13 -5.97
C ALA A 5 49.03 -21.41 -5.60
N ILE A 6 48.39 -20.41 -4.95
CA ILE A 6 46.92 -20.17 -4.85
C ILE A 6 46.14 -21.20 -3.99
N LEU A 7 45.53 -20.92 -2.82
CA LEU A 7 44.65 -19.84 -2.32
C LEU A 7 43.20 -19.90 -2.85
N LEU A 8 42.23 -19.42 -2.05
CA LEU A 8 40.77 -19.34 -2.29
C LEU A 8 40.00 -20.66 -1.99
N LEU A 9 39.19 -20.77 -0.92
CA LEU A 9 38.00 -19.97 -0.52
C LEU A 9 36.75 -20.35 -1.33
N ALA A 10 36.00 -21.33 -0.83
CA ALA A 10 34.66 -21.69 -1.31
C ALA A 10 33.60 -21.38 -0.23
N ALA A 11 33.53 -20.11 0.18
CA ALA A 11 32.40 -19.62 0.97
C ALA A 11 31.21 -19.42 0.02
N ALA A 12 30.38 -20.44 -0.15
CA ALA A 12 29.15 -20.37 -0.93
C ALA A 12 28.10 -19.53 -0.19
N VAL A 13 28.27 -18.21 -0.22
CA VAL A 13 27.27 -17.24 0.26
C VAL A 13 26.14 -17.22 -0.76
N VAL A 14 25.14 -18.07 -0.56
CA VAL A 14 23.88 -18.04 -1.30
C VAL A 14 23.10 -16.80 -0.85
N LEU A 15 23.41 -15.67 -1.49
CA LEU A 15 22.58 -14.47 -1.45
C LEU A 15 21.34 -14.71 -2.31
N THR A 16 20.34 -15.43 -1.76
CA THR A 16 18.94 -15.36 -2.23
C THR A 16 18.33 -14.00 -1.87
N GLY A 17 18.96 -12.93 -2.35
CA GLY A 17 18.44 -11.59 -2.29
C GLY A 17 17.27 -11.47 -3.26
N CYS A 18 16.04 -11.46 -2.76
CA CYS A 18 14.89 -10.94 -3.49
C CYS A 18 15.21 -9.51 -3.93
N ALA A 19 15.66 -9.34 -5.17
CA ALA A 19 16.16 -8.08 -5.70
C ALA A 19 14.98 -7.16 -6.05
N SER A 20 14.46 -6.44 -5.07
CA SER A 20 13.40 -5.46 -5.31
C SER A 20 13.94 -4.22 -6.02
N VAL A 21 13.57 -4.03 -7.29
CA VAL A 21 13.93 -2.84 -8.08
C VAL A 21 12.89 -1.75 -7.83
N TYR A 22 13.35 -0.60 -7.33
CA TYR A 22 12.47 0.51 -6.95
C TYR A 22 12.36 1.59 -8.03
N GLN A 23 11.14 2.02 -8.33
CA GLN A 23 10.90 3.16 -9.22
C GLN A 23 10.92 4.50 -8.45
N LYS A 24 11.12 5.60 -9.19
CA LYS A 24 11.00 6.98 -8.68
C LYS A 24 9.67 7.15 -7.93
N ARG A 25 9.78 7.59 -6.68
CA ARG A 25 8.64 7.90 -5.81
C ARG A 25 7.95 9.20 -6.23
N ILE A 26 6.62 9.19 -6.21
CA ILE A 26 5.76 10.34 -6.50
C ILE A 26 5.07 10.73 -5.19
N THR A 27 4.99 12.02 -4.89
CA THR A 27 4.31 12.56 -3.71
C THR A 27 2.99 13.21 -4.13
N PHE A 28 1.91 12.96 -3.39
CA PHE A 28 0.63 13.61 -3.61
C PHE A 28 0.71 15.08 -3.18
N ARG A 29 0.29 16.01 -4.04
CA ARG A 29 0.53 17.45 -3.83
C ARG A 29 -0.07 18.01 -2.54
N ASN A 30 -1.22 17.48 -2.13
CA ASN A 30 -2.03 18.01 -1.01
C ASN A 30 -2.05 17.08 0.22
N HIS A 31 -1.39 15.92 0.16
CA HIS A 31 -1.44 14.90 1.22
C HIS A 31 -0.04 14.39 1.53
N PRO A 32 0.28 14.06 2.79
CA PRO A 32 1.60 13.57 3.20
C PRO A 32 1.82 12.09 2.83
N ILE A 33 1.37 11.70 1.65
CA ILE A 33 1.42 10.33 1.13
C ILE A 33 2.31 10.35 -0.11
N SER A 34 3.07 9.29 -0.27
CA SER A 34 3.89 9.05 -1.44
C SER A 34 3.65 7.64 -1.96
N VAL A 35 3.69 7.48 -3.28
CA VAL A 35 3.48 6.20 -3.97
C VAL A 35 4.69 5.85 -4.82
N ARG A 36 5.03 4.56 -4.89
CA ARG A 36 6.00 4.02 -5.83
C ARG A 36 5.55 2.63 -6.30
N VAL A 37 5.98 2.25 -7.50
CA VAL A 37 5.93 0.86 -7.94
C VAL A 37 7.20 0.15 -7.47
N VAL A 38 7.03 -1.00 -6.84
CA VAL A 38 8.08 -1.94 -6.42
C VAL A 38 8.03 -3.10 -7.40
N SER A 39 9.13 -3.38 -8.08
CA SER A 39 9.24 -4.57 -8.94
C SER A 39 9.96 -5.65 -8.15
N LYS A 40 9.33 -6.81 -7.94
CA LYS A 40 9.82 -7.89 -7.10
C LYS A 40 10.01 -9.17 -7.91
N TYR A 41 11.23 -9.70 -7.86
CA TYR A 41 11.50 -11.07 -8.30
C TYR A 41 11.21 -12.01 -7.12
N ILE A 42 10.38 -13.03 -7.36
CA ILE A 42 10.10 -14.09 -6.38
C ILE A 42 11.06 -15.27 -6.58
N ASP A 43 11.38 -15.60 -7.83
CA ASP A 43 12.27 -16.69 -8.23
C ASP A 43 12.84 -16.40 -9.63
N GLU A 44 13.86 -17.15 -10.07
CA GLU A 44 14.51 -16.98 -11.38
C GLU A 44 13.56 -17.29 -12.55
N ASP A 45 12.67 -18.28 -12.39
CA ASP A 45 11.64 -18.66 -13.37
C ASP A 45 10.29 -17.92 -13.19
N SER A 46 10.15 -17.08 -12.14
CA SER A 46 8.89 -16.38 -11.86
C SER A 46 8.77 -15.08 -12.67
N PRO A 47 7.58 -14.76 -13.23
CA PRO A 47 7.37 -13.49 -13.89
C PRO A 47 7.52 -12.33 -12.90
N LEU A 48 8.11 -11.21 -13.37
CA LEU A 48 8.35 -10.03 -12.55
C LEU A 48 7.04 -9.47 -12.00
N GLU A 49 6.87 -9.52 -10.67
CA GLU A 49 5.71 -8.95 -10.02
C GLU A 49 5.87 -7.43 -9.82
N TYR A 50 4.76 -6.71 -10.00
CA TYR A 50 4.67 -5.30 -9.68
C TYR A 50 3.73 -5.12 -8.50
N ASN A 51 4.23 -4.48 -7.45
CA ASN A 51 3.44 -4.07 -6.29
C ASN A 51 3.44 -2.55 -6.19
N VAL A 52 2.40 -2.00 -5.56
CA VAL A 52 2.32 -0.56 -5.26
C VAL A 52 2.61 -0.36 -3.79
N ALA A 53 3.58 0.48 -3.47
CA ALA A 53 3.93 0.83 -2.10
C ALA A 53 3.56 2.27 -1.79
N PHE A 54 2.66 2.44 -0.82
CA PHE A 54 2.26 3.73 -0.27
C PHE A 54 3.02 3.98 1.03
N ARG A 55 3.65 5.16 1.16
CA ARG A 55 4.36 5.59 2.35
C ARG A 55 3.89 6.94 2.84
N ASN A 56 3.57 7.01 4.13
CA ASN A 56 3.35 8.26 4.85
C ASN A 56 4.70 8.98 5.06
N ILE A 57 4.79 10.19 4.54
CA ILE A 57 5.95 11.09 4.63
C ILE A 57 5.70 12.28 5.58
N GLY A 58 4.54 12.31 6.23
CA GLY A 58 4.14 13.34 7.19
C GLY A 58 4.53 13.02 8.62
N ARG A 59 3.86 13.72 9.55
CA ARG A 59 4.07 13.61 11.01
C ARG A 59 2.88 13.01 11.76
N GLU A 60 1.75 12.86 11.09
CA GLU A 60 0.51 12.32 11.67
C GLU A 60 0.19 10.96 11.07
N VAL A 61 -0.56 10.13 11.81
CA VAL A 61 -1.17 8.91 11.26
C VAL A 61 -2.18 9.32 10.20
N VAL A 62 -2.25 8.59 9.08
CA VAL A 62 -3.24 8.84 8.02
C VAL A 62 -4.04 7.59 7.68
N THR A 63 -5.34 7.77 7.40
CA THR A 63 -6.23 6.74 6.87
C THR A 63 -6.79 7.20 5.52
N PHE A 64 -6.80 6.26 4.58
CA PHE A 64 -6.81 6.40 3.14
C PHE A 64 -7.60 5.46 2.24
N ASP A 65 -8.61 5.89 1.49
CA ASP A 65 -9.02 5.11 0.30
C ASP A 65 -8.23 5.55 -0.95
N TYR A 66 -8.07 4.60 -1.88
CA TYR A 66 -7.31 4.76 -3.10
C TYR A 66 -7.95 3.99 -4.26
N THR A 67 -7.68 4.42 -5.49
CA THR A 67 -7.98 3.70 -6.74
C THR A 67 -6.71 3.65 -7.58
N ILE A 68 -6.38 2.48 -8.14
CA ILE A 68 -5.25 2.30 -9.08
C ILE A 68 -5.78 2.12 -10.51
N SER A 69 -5.23 2.89 -11.45
CA SER A 69 -5.56 2.83 -12.87
C SER A 69 -4.30 2.70 -13.73
N ASP A 70 -4.50 2.24 -14.97
CA ASP A 70 -3.50 2.22 -16.04
C ASP A 70 -3.63 3.41 -17.01
N GLU A 71 -4.48 4.39 -16.67
CA GLU A 71 -4.66 5.65 -17.41
C GLU A 71 -4.63 6.88 -16.47
N PRO A 72 -4.11 8.03 -16.94
CA PRO A 72 -4.14 9.29 -16.20
C PRO A 72 -5.55 9.86 -16.10
N GLY A 73 -5.86 10.47 -14.95
CA GLY A 73 -7.11 11.24 -14.77
C GLY A 73 -8.35 10.40 -14.42
N VAL A 74 -8.20 9.08 -14.23
CA VAL A 74 -9.28 8.24 -13.70
C VAL A 74 -9.67 8.72 -12.30
N PRO A 75 -10.94 9.10 -12.07
CA PRO A 75 -11.41 9.54 -10.77
C PRO A 75 -11.42 8.39 -9.77
N HIS A 76 -11.31 8.72 -8.49
CA HIS A 76 -11.57 7.75 -7.43
C HIS A 76 -13.06 7.35 -7.45
N VAL A 77 -13.34 6.08 -7.23
CA VAL A 77 -14.71 5.51 -7.26
C VAL A 77 -15.24 5.40 -5.83
N ASP A 78 -14.68 4.47 -5.06
CA ASP A 78 -14.83 4.27 -3.62
C ASP A 78 -13.79 3.20 -3.19
N LYS A 79 -13.82 2.69 -1.95
CA LYS A 79 -12.89 1.64 -1.50
C LYS A 79 -13.22 0.21 -1.97
N ASP A 80 -14.45 -0.06 -2.43
CA ASP A 80 -14.90 -1.41 -2.83
C ASP A 80 -14.93 -1.58 -4.35
N GLY A 81 -14.74 -0.48 -5.08
CA GLY A 81 -14.69 -0.40 -6.52
C GLY A 81 -13.47 -1.11 -7.13
N PRO A 82 -13.46 -1.24 -8.47
CA PRO A 82 -12.38 -1.92 -9.17
C PRO A 82 -11.03 -1.27 -8.86
N ASN A 83 -10.03 -2.12 -8.64
CA ASN A 83 -8.64 -1.71 -8.38
C ASN A 83 -8.47 -0.74 -7.20
N SER A 84 -9.44 -0.70 -6.29
CA SER A 84 -9.50 0.23 -5.18
C SER A 84 -9.34 -0.50 -3.83
N GLY A 85 -9.15 0.28 -2.78
CA GLY A 85 -9.02 -0.27 -1.43
C GLY A 85 -8.82 0.80 -0.38
N LEU A 86 -8.56 0.34 0.84
CA LEU A 86 -8.43 1.17 2.04
C LEU A 86 -7.13 0.84 2.78
N ILE A 87 -6.37 1.87 3.14
CA ILE A 87 -5.19 1.81 4.00
C ILE A 87 -5.55 2.43 5.35
N GLU A 88 -5.67 1.57 6.36
CA GLU A 88 -6.01 1.97 7.73
C GLU A 88 -4.76 2.41 8.52
N ASN A 89 -4.83 3.57 9.18
CA ASN A 89 -3.88 4.01 10.20
C ASN A 89 -2.38 3.88 9.82
N LEU A 90 -2.00 4.36 8.62
CA LEU A 90 -0.61 4.37 8.17
C LEU A 90 0.20 5.36 9.01
N TYR A 91 1.06 4.84 9.88
CA TYR A 91 1.90 5.63 10.79
C TYR A 91 2.96 6.47 10.05
N PRO A 92 3.41 7.60 10.63
CA PRO A 92 4.50 8.41 10.09
C PRO A 92 5.73 7.58 9.72
N GLY A 93 6.22 7.74 8.48
CA GLY A 93 7.36 7.01 7.96
C GLY A 93 7.09 5.55 7.55
N ALA A 94 5.96 4.96 7.94
CA ALA A 94 5.59 3.60 7.58
C ALA A 94 5.23 3.47 6.09
N GLU A 95 5.39 2.26 5.56
CA GLU A 95 5.10 1.89 4.17
C GLU A 95 4.22 0.65 4.15
N VAL A 96 3.18 0.65 3.31
CA VAL A 96 2.30 -0.49 3.04
C VAL A 96 2.43 -0.83 1.57
N GLU A 97 2.79 -2.08 1.30
CA GLU A 97 2.91 -2.65 -0.04
C GLU A 97 1.67 -3.50 -0.33
N ILE A 98 1.07 -3.29 -1.51
CA ILE A 98 -0.10 -4.02 -2.00
C ILE A 98 0.14 -4.59 -3.40
N PRO A 99 -0.51 -5.69 -3.80
CA PRO A 99 -0.47 -6.19 -5.17
C PRO A 99 -0.95 -5.12 -6.16
N ASN A 100 -0.28 -4.94 -7.29
CA ASN A 100 -0.77 -4.04 -8.34
C ASN A 100 -1.85 -4.75 -9.19
N PRO A 101 -3.12 -4.32 -9.15
CA PRO A 101 -4.18 -4.96 -9.92
C PRO A 101 -3.98 -4.84 -11.43
N THR A 102 -3.32 -3.78 -11.91
CA THR A 102 -3.03 -3.58 -13.34
C THR A 102 -1.91 -4.47 -13.88
N LYS A 103 -1.09 -5.07 -12.99
CA LYS A 103 0.13 -5.84 -13.31
C LYS A 103 1.14 -5.09 -14.21
N ARG A 104 1.07 -3.75 -14.27
CA ARG A 104 1.92 -2.89 -15.11
C ARG A 104 2.94 -2.10 -14.29
N ARG A 105 4.08 -1.76 -14.91
CA ARG A 105 5.10 -0.90 -14.30
C ARG A 105 4.67 0.56 -14.15
N ASN A 106 3.83 1.05 -15.06
CA ASN A 106 3.27 2.40 -15.04
C ASN A 106 1.84 2.32 -14.52
N ILE A 107 1.57 3.06 -13.45
CA ILE A 107 0.26 3.18 -12.82
C ILE A 107 -0.01 4.62 -12.43
N TRP A 108 -1.28 4.95 -12.33
CA TRP A 108 -1.79 6.16 -11.72
C TRP A 108 -2.57 5.75 -10.48
N ALA A 109 -2.25 6.38 -9.35
CA ALA A 109 -2.98 6.19 -8.10
C ALA A 109 -3.73 7.48 -7.81
N THR A 110 -5.04 7.39 -7.60
CA THR A 110 -5.90 8.49 -7.16
C THR A 110 -6.28 8.23 -5.72
N LEU A 111 -6.13 9.23 -4.84
CA LEU A 111 -6.60 9.15 -3.45
C LEU A 111 -8.03 9.67 -3.38
N GLY A 112 -8.85 9.05 -2.52
CA GLY A 112 -10.17 9.53 -2.18
C GLY A 112 -10.15 10.44 -0.94
N THR A 113 -10.91 10.06 0.07
CA THR A 113 -10.96 10.70 1.39
C THR A 113 -9.71 10.37 2.21
N VAL A 114 -8.91 11.39 2.52
CA VAL A 114 -7.77 11.28 3.43
C VAL A 114 -8.14 11.83 4.81
N GLN A 115 -8.07 10.97 5.82
CA GLN A 115 -8.30 11.30 7.23
C GLN A 115 -6.97 11.34 8.00
N TYR A 116 -6.88 12.27 8.95
CA TYR A 116 -5.68 12.52 9.76
C TYR A 116 -5.93 12.13 11.21
N GLY A 117 -4.87 11.65 11.88
CA GLY A 117 -4.96 11.07 13.21
C GLY A 117 -5.27 9.57 13.20
N LYS A 118 -5.26 8.97 14.40
CA LYS A 118 -5.54 7.55 14.59
C LYS A 118 -7.04 7.33 14.73
N LEU A 119 -7.64 6.56 13.83
CA LEU A 119 -9.06 6.22 13.86
C LEU A 119 -9.28 4.82 14.44
N PRO A 120 -10.29 4.61 15.31
CA PRO A 120 -10.75 3.27 15.67
C PRO A 120 -11.43 2.61 14.45
N LYS A 121 -11.31 1.29 14.32
CA LYS A 121 -11.81 0.53 13.15
C LYS A 121 -13.28 0.80 12.81
N GLU A 122 -14.12 0.98 13.82
CA GLU A 122 -15.54 1.32 13.66
C GLU A 122 -15.76 2.68 13.00
N ALA A 123 -14.94 3.69 13.33
CA ALA A 123 -15.02 5.01 12.71
C ALA A 123 -14.52 4.97 11.26
N VAL A 124 -13.46 4.18 10.99
CA VAL A 124 -12.99 3.91 9.63
C VAL A 124 -14.13 3.30 8.80
N GLN A 125 -14.77 2.23 9.27
CA GLN A 125 -15.87 1.59 8.55
C GLN A 125 -17.04 2.54 8.26
N ARG A 126 -17.39 3.46 9.17
CA ARG A 126 -18.46 4.45 8.91
C ARG A 126 -18.11 5.46 7.83
N ILE A 127 -16.86 5.91 7.76
CA ILE A 127 -16.41 6.91 6.78
C ILE A 127 -16.34 6.30 5.38
N TYR A 128 -15.84 5.07 5.26
CA TYR A 128 -15.55 4.43 3.98
C TYR A 128 -16.59 3.38 3.54
N SER A 129 -17.55 3.00 4.40
CA SER A 129 -18.69 2.11 4.07
C SER A 129 -20.04 2.72 4.51
N PRO A 130 -20.46 3.89 3.99
CA PRO A 130 -21.71 4.53 4.45
C PRO A 130 -22.97 3.65 4.28
N GLY A 131 -22.98 2.72 3.30
CA GLY A 131 -24.06 1.75 3.12
C GLY A 131 -24.12 0.60 4.13
N ALA A 132 -23.06 0.36 4.91
CA ALA A 132 -23.03 -0.69 5.94
C ALA A 132 -23.63 -0.24 7.28
N SER A 133 -23.88 1.07 7.45
CA SER A 133 -24.34 1.67 8.71
C SER A 133 -25.88 1.66 8.85
N ALA A 134 -26.53 0.55 8.50
CA ALA A 134 -27.96 0.31 8.64
C ALA A 134 -28.30 -0.75 9.72
N ALA A 135 -27.50 -0.78 10.80
CA ALA A 135 -27.89 -1.44 12.05
C ALA A 135 -28.26 -0.34 13.05
N ALA A 136 -29.57 -0.16 13.29
CA ALA A 136 -30.07 0.83 14.22
C ALA A 136 -29.48 0.62 15.62
N ALA A 137 -29.07 1.70 16.29
CA ALA A 137 -28.89 1.65 17.73
C ALA A 137 -30.25 1.28 18.35
N PRO A 138 -30.34 0.26 19.22
CA PRO A 138 -31.58 -0.01 19.93
C PRO A 138 -31.91 1.22 20.78
N ALA A 139 -33.10 1.79 20.56
CA ALA A 139 -33.59 2.87 21.39
C ALA A 139 -33.63 2.37 22.83
N ALA A 140 -32.91 3.04 23.74
CA ALA A 140 -32.98 2.74 25.15
C ALA A 140 -34.42 2.99 25.62
N GLU A 141 -35.11 1.91 25.94
CA GLU A 141 -36.49 1.92 26.44
C GLU A 141 -36.50 2.70 27.76
N ALA A 142 -37.06 3.91 27.74
CA ALA A 142 -37.16 4.74 28.93
C ALA A 142 -38.13 4.07 29.91
N PRO A 143 -37.75 3.88 31.19
CA PRO A 143 -38.63 3.26 32.16
C PRO A 143 -39.86 4.16 32.38
N LEU A 144 -41.05 3.62 32.07
CA LEU A 144 -42.31 4.22 32.47
C LEU A 144 -42.45 4.11 33.99
N PHE A 145 -42.63 5.26 34.65
CA PHE A 145 -43.18 5.38 35.99
C PHE A 145 -44.71 5.48 35.92
#